data_AF-A0A485KBV5-F1
#
_entry.id   AF-A0A485KBV5-F1
#
_cell.length_a   1.000
_cell.length_b   1.000
_cell.length_c   1.000
_cell.angle_alpha   90.00
_cell.angle_beta   90.00
_cell.angle_gamma   90.00
#
_symmetry.space_group_name_H-M   'P 1'
#
loop_
_entity.id
_entity.type
_entity.pdbx_description
1 polymer ?
#
loop_
_entity_poly.entity_id
_entity_poly.type
_entity_poly.pdbx_seq_one_letter_code
_entity_poly.pdbx_strand_id
1 'polypeptide(L)'
;MTVFGGTKVDSAVVLNAQDEGPTSMLTWKSTVMSITPQNPPNRINVKVTIPLKVRPKVLKKQAHFCCIRGGPGGIWVVERVVADGRELHCRSAVPTETGKFEWEISPGVDGENMIVHNVSTSETAPIEMAFVTPLNFDARLTLFSMFDVNTVSQMFRADARLELMLPNISDANVKREYVEEFLEGMGLRRGQHVVQFLNVVEVVDEITHFAEYVENSLQADSHMDYRLNYRIRAIFTGQFVLQAFPFDQQELTIPIQLFLPKEKATLNVNYQNPSIFQVTNFQLSNVFHVATGNYIVANALFSDINESTTSKIYPRLNFSIILQRRGGYYITHIVIPVTIITYMGFLSFCLNNEGLPMDTGERLLISLTMVLTAVTYKFVVAGAIPQISYLTMLDYYVTFSFYYVCCISTINAFVTMEHEDEHSTIVIMMIMAGVYTLYNILWAIYCIFCIRWRDHDNEVMLNYHRVRLMVAKTFPNSKAGFQGRMFAEMMKELGIKEAPIQHAHGKTVDDHKVSILQPTHHAIKKIHHSIARSMSAGGGTLTGPLQEHIQ
;
A
#
# COMPACT_ATOMS: atom_id res chain seq x y z
N MET A 1 36.15 -56.29 -29.87
CA MET A 1 35.97 -54.91 -30.37
C MET A 1 34.76 -54.35 -29.63
N THR A 2 34.95 -53.36 -28.73
CA THR A 2 33.94 -52.50 -28.03
C THR A 2 32.79 -53.22 -27.27
N VAL A 3 32.67 -53.35 -25.94
CA VAL A 3 32.89 -52.49 -24.74
C VAL A 3 31.80 -51.43 -24.44
N PHE A 4 31.15 -51.62 -23.26
CA PHE A 4 30.28 -50.75 -22.42
C PHE A 4 28.89 -50.33 -22.96
N GLY A 5 27.82 -50.24 -22.16
CA GLY A 5 27.68 -50.14 -20.69
C GLY A 5 26.63 -49.05 -20.39
N GLY A 6 25.76 -49.27 -19.39
CA GLY A 6 24.49 -48.55 -19.22
C GLY A 6 24.57 -47.05 -18.93
N THR A 7 23.44 -46.37 -19.12
CA THR A 7 23.23 -44.97 -18.71
C THR A 7 22.11 -44.88 -17.68
N LYS A 8 22.50 -44.38 -16.50
CA LYS A 8 21.64 -43.94 -15.40
C LYS A 8 20.97 -42.60 -15.74
N VAL A 9 19.80 -42.45 -15.16
CA VAL A 9 19.02 -41.22 -14.98
C VAL A 9 19.85 -40.14 -14.29
N ASP A 10 19.85 -38.92 -14.83
CA ASP A 10 19.95 -37.64 -14.10
C ASP A 10 19.62 -36.49 -15.05
N SER A 11 18.38 -35.99 -14.97
CA SER A 11 17.92 -34.79 -15.67
C SER A 11 17.74 -33.65 -14.67
N ALA A 12 18.82 -32.93 -14.37
CA ALA A 12 18.76 -31.62 -13.74
C ALA A 12 18.42 -30.57 -14.82
N VAL A 13 17.22 -30.01 -14.72
CA VAL A 13 16.66 -29.03 -15.65
C VAL A 13 17.48 -27.74 -15.63
N VAL A 14 18.10 -27.43 -16.78
CA VAL A 14 18.81 -26.19 -17.08
C VAL A 14 17.79 -25.19 -17.63
N LEU A 15 17.61 -24.04 -16.97
CA LEU A 15 16.83 -22.92 -17.50
C LEU A 15 17.77 -21.75 -17.85
N ASN A 16 17.65 -21.30 -19.10
CA ASN A 16 18.43 -20.23 -19.71
C ASN A 16 18.20 -18.89 -18.99
N ALA A 17 19.27 -18.11 -18.79
CA ALA A 17 19.23 -16.72 -18.33
C ALA A 17 18.73 -15.73 -19.42
N GLN A 18 17.81 -16.15 -20.29
CA GLN A 18 17.33 -15.31 -21.41
C GLN A 18 15.81 -15.20 -21.58
N ASP A 19 14.98 -15.91 -20.81
CA ASP A 19 13.52 -15.71 -20.88
C ASP A 19 12.97 -15.12 -19.58
N GLU A 20 12.27 -14.00 -19.75
CA GLU A 20 11.91 -13.02 -18.76
C GLU A 20 10.66 -13.41 -17.95
N GLY A 21 10.77 -13.24 -16.64
CA GLY A 21 9.69 -12.88 -15.72
C GLY A 21 10.28 -11.99 -14.62
N PRO A 22 9.56 -11.00 -14.06
CA PRO A 22 10.12 -10.01 -13.13
C PRO A 22 10.52 -10.57 -11.74
N THR A 23 10.48 -11.89 -11.54
CA THR A 23 10.63 -12.56 -10.24
C THR A 23 11.58 -13.75 -10.20
N SER A 24 12.20 -14.18 -11.31
CA SER A 24 13.18 -15.28 -11.24
C SER A 24 14.59 -14.76 -10.93
N MET A 25 14.99 -14.85 -9.66
CA MET A 25 16.34 -14.52 -9.20
C MET A 25 17.37 -15.50 -9.81
N LEU A 26 18.51 -14.97 -10.27
CA LEU A 26 19.60 -15.76 -10.85
C LEU A 26 20.27 -16.63 -9.76
N THR A 27 19.82 -17.89 -9.62
CA THR A 27 20.53 -18.90 -8.82
C THR A 27 21.73 -19.43 -9.62
N TRP A 28 22.83 -18.68 -9.60
CA TRP A 28 24.10 -19.16 -10.15
C TRP A 28 24.81 -20.01 -9.09
N LYS A 29 25.22 -21.22 -9.50
CA LYS A 29 26.00 -22.15 -8.68
C LYS A 29 27.15 -22.71 -9.53
N SER A 30 28.34 -22.83 -8.94
CA SER A 30 29.51 -23.32 -9.65
C SER A 30 30.55 -23.93 -8.71
N THR A 31 31.32 -24.90 -9.19
CA THR A 31 32.41 -25.52 -8.41
C THR A 31 33.69 -24.68 -8.50
N VAL A 32 34.43 -24.55 -7.40
CA VAL A 32 35.70 -23.81 -7.33
C VAL A 32 36.87 -24.76 -7.62
N MET A 33 37.72 -24.40 -8.59
CA MET A 33 38.93 -25.15 -8.95
C MET A 33 40.14 -24.82 -8.07
N SER A 34 40.31 -23.55 -7.72
CA SER A 34 41.43 -23.10 -6.88
C SER A 34 41.12 -21.76 -6.23
N ILE A 35 41.50 -21.60 -4.97
CA ILE A 35 41.45 -20.32 -4.24
C ILE A 35 42.89 -19.89 -3.99
N THR A 36 43.28 -18.71 -4.47
CA THR A 36 44.58 -18.11 -4.15
C THR A 36 44.39 -16.87 -3.27
N PRO A 37 44.91 -16.87 -2.02
CA PRO A 37 44.82 -15.70 -1.16
C PRO A 37 45.70 -14.57 -1.69
N GLN A 38 45.24 -13.33 -1.56
CA GLN A 38 45.97 -12.11 -1.92
C GLN A 38 46.32 -11.33 -0.64
N ASN A 39 47.40 -10.56 -0.64
CA ASN A 39 47.71 -9.63 0.46
C ASN A 39 47.05 -8.27 0.18
N PRO A 40 46.27 -7.70 1.12
CA PRO A 40 45.95 -8.17 2.48
C PRO A 40 44.96 -9.36 2.51
N PRO A 41 44.97 -10.20 3.59
CA PRO A 41 44.26 -11.50 3.68
C PRO A 41 42.74 -11.45 3.48
N ASN A 42 42.16 -10.26 3.44
CA ASN A 42 40.74 -10.01 3.16
C ASN A 42 40.38 -10.14 1.67
N ARG A 43 41.32 -10.52 0.80
CA ARG A 43 41.10 -10.69 -0.64
C ARG A 43 41.51 -12.09 -1.10
N ILE A 44 40.65 -12.71 -1.90
CA ILE A 44 40.90 -14.02 -2.51
C ILE A 44 40.59 -13.96 -4.01
N ASN A 45 41.40 -14.66 -4.79
CA ASN A 45 41.10 -14.93 -6.19
C ASN A 45 40.55 -16.35 -6.29
N VAL A 46 39.34 -16.46 -6.84
CA VAL A 46 38.63 -17.72 -6.97
C VAL A 46 38.57 -18.10 -8.46
N LYS A 47 39.17 -19.24 -8.82
CA LYS A 47 39.00 -19.83 -10.15
C LYS A 47 37.86 -20.82 -10.10
N VAL A 48 36.90 -20.70 -11.02
CA VAL A 48 35.65 -21.45 -11.00
C VAL A 48 35.53 -22.31 -12.26
N THR A 49 35.13 -23.57 -12.11
CA THR A 49 34.77 -24.47 -13.21
C THR A 49 33.35 -24.11 -13.67
N ILE A 50 33.23 -23.49 -14.84
CA ILE A 50 31.97 -22.92 -15.33
C ILE A 50 31.04 -24.00 -15.93
N PRO A 51 29.73 -23.99 -15.61
CA PRO A 51 28.65 -24.36 -16.53
C PRO A 51 28.01 -23.15 -17.26
N LEU A 52 28.05 -21.91 -16.70
CA LEU A 52 27.56 -20.67 -17.35
C LEU A 52 28.51 -19.44 -17.23
N LYS A 53 28.89 -18.79 -18.35
CA LYS A 53 29.82 -17.64 -18.39
C LYS A 53 29.20 -16.37 -17.80
N VAL A 54 29.69 -15.91 -16.64
CA VAL A 54 29.28 -14.63 -16.04
C VAL A 54 29.80 -13.47 -16.90
N ARG A 55 28.90 -12.73 -17.55
CA ARG A 55 29.29 -11.59 -18.40
C ARG A 55 29.72 -10.40 -17.52
N PRO A 56 30.86 -9.72 -17.81
CA PRO A 56 31.30 -8.54 -17.05
C PRO A 56 30.28 -7.39 -16.98
N LYS A 57 29.36 -7.31 -17.96
CA LYS A 57 28.26 -6.33 -17.97
C LYS A 57 27.24 -6.52 -16.82
N VAL A 58 27.12 -7.74 -16.28
CA VAL A 58 26.21 -8.06 -15.16
C VAL A 58 26.71 -7.46 -13.83
N LEU A 59 28.04 -7.32 -13.66
CA LEU A 59 28.63 -6.66 -12.49
C LEU A 59 28.63 -5.15 -12.56
N LYS A 60 28.58 -4.56 -13.77
CA LYS A 60 28.51 -3.09 -13.91
C LYS A 60 27.20 -2.50 -13.36
N LYS A 61 26.16 -3.33 -13.23
CA LYS A 61 24.87 -2.90 -12.67
C LYS A 61 24.79 -3.10 -11.15
N GLN A 62 25.43 -4.14 -10.57
CA GLN A 62 25.28 -4.51 -9.17
C GLN A 62 26.56 -5.18 -8.60
N ALA A 63 26.87 -4.90 -7.33
CA ALA A 63 27.88 -5.65 -6.57
C ALA A 63 27.25 -6.97 -6.11
N HIS A 64 27.68 -8.08 -6.70
CA HIS A 64 27.16 -9.40 -6.38
C HIS A 64 27.86 -9.96 -5.14
N PHE A 65 27.07 -10.35 -4.15
CA PHE A 65 27.54 -11.13 -3.00
C PHE A 65 27.61 -12.59 -3.39
N CYS A 66 28.65 -13.28 -2.95
CA CYS A 66 28.88 -14.69 -3.19
C CYS A 66 29.13 -15.41 -1.87
N CYS A 67 28.58 -16.61 -1.73
CA CYS A 67 28.95 -17.51 -0.67
C CYS A 67 29.92 -18.59 -1.19
N ILE A 68 30.78 -19.08 -0.32
CA ILE A 68 31.67 -20.22 -0.60
C ILE A 68 31.41 -21.31 0.44
N ARG A 69 31.20 -22.53 -0.02
CA ARG A 69 30.97 -23.75 0.77
C ARG A 69 32.18 -24.69 0.68
N GLY A 70 32.60 -25.31 1.77
CA GLY A 70 33.69 -26.30 1.83
C GLY A 70 35.12 -25.72 1.84
N GLY A 71 35.30 -24.44 2.17
CA GLY A 71 36.58 -23.73 2.02
C GLY A 71 36.82 -22.66 3.08
N PRO A 72 37.23 -21.42 2.73
CA PRO A 72 37.34 -20.33 3.71
C PRO A 72 36.00 -19.89 4.31
N GLY A 73 34.86 -20.43 3.84
CA GLY A 73 33.52 -20.09 4.34
C GLY A 73 33.11 -18.63 4.07
N GLY A 74 31.95 -18.22 4.59
CA GLY A 74 31.51 -16.83 4.65
C GLY A 74 31.03 -16.15 3.36
N ILE A 75 30.80 -14.83 3.46
CA ILE A 75 30.30 -13.95 2.39
C ILE A 75 31.45 -13.15 1.76
N TRP A 76 31.45 -13.12 0.43
CA TRP A 76 32.42 -12.44 -0.39
C TRP A 76 31.76 -11.46 -1.36
N VAL A 77 32.35 -10.30 -1.55
CA VAL A 77 31.94 -9.30 -2.55
C VAL A 77 32.80 -9.47 -3.79
N VAL A 78 32.19 -9.68 -4.96
CA VAL A 78 32.93 -9.76 -6.23
C VAL A 78 33.29 -8.35 -6.70
N GLU A 79 34.59 -8.02 -6.69
CA GLU A 79 35.08 -6.70 -7.12
C GLU A 79 35.37 -6.68 -8.63
N ARG A 80 35.90 -7.77 -9.17
CA ARG A 80 36.30 -7.85 -10.57
C ARG A 80 36.12 -9.26 -11.12
N VAL A 81 35.69 -9.33 -12.38
CA VAL A 81 35.63 -10.57 -13.16
C VAL A 81 36.56 -10.44 -14.35
N VAL A 82 37.46 -11.41 -14.51
CA VAL A 82 38.38 -11.46 -15.64
C VAL A 82 37.59 -11.70 -16.94
N ALA A 83 38.09 -11.23 -18.09
CA ALA A 83 37.36 -11.23 -19.37
C ALA A 83 36.85 -12.62 -19.81
N ASP A 84 37.50 -13.69 -19.36
CA ASP A 84 37.10 -15.08 -19.62
C ASP A 84 35.91 -15.55 -18.77
N GLY A 85 35.52 -14.81 -17.73
CA GLY A 85 34.41 -15.14 -16.83
C GLY A 85 34.71 -16.29 -15.86
N ARG A 86 35.95 -16.79 -15.84
CA ARG A 86 36.42 -17.98 -15.10
C ARG A 86 37.14 -17.65 -13.79
N GLU A 87 37.64 -16.42 -13.66
CA GLU A 87 38.35 -15.95 -12.48
C GLU A 87 37.62 -14.74 -11.87
N LEU A 88 37.30 -14.86 -10.59
CA LEU A 88 36.59 -13.87 -9.80
C LEU A 88 37.53 -13.35 -8.72
N HIS A 89 37.71 -12.03 -8.66
CA HIS A 89 38.45 -11.39 -7.59
C HIS A 89 37.43 -10.96 -6.53
N CYS A 90 37.57 -11.54 -5.35
CA CYS A 90 36.61 -11.42 -4.27
C CYS A 90 37.27 -10.75 -3.06
N ARG A 91 36.53 -9.86 -2.40
CA ARG A 91 36.89 -9.28 -1.11
C ARG A 91 35.94 -9.80 -0.05
N SER A 92 36.45 -10.14 1.13
CA SER A 92 35.60 -10.56 2.25
C SER A 92 34.64 -9.43 2.63
N ALA A 93 33.35 -9.75 2.80
CA ALA A 93 32.35 -8.78 3.26
C ALA A 93 32.53 -8.43 4.74
N VAL A 94 33.01 -9.40 5.53
CA VAL A 94 33.36 -9.25 6.95
C VAL A 94 34.88 -9.30 7.09
N PRO A 95 35.53 -8.32 7.75
CA PRO A 95 36.98 -8.34 7.93
C PRO A 95 37.37 -9.46 8.92
N THR A 96 38.16 -10.43 8.46
CA THR A 96 38.61 -11.56 9.29
C THR A 96 40.13 -11.62 9.27
N GLU A 97 40.77 -11.67 10.44
CA GLU A 97 42.25 -11.70 10.54
C GLU A 97 42.85 -12.98 9.94
N THR A 98 42.09 -14.08 9.95
CA THR A 98 42.54 -15.42 9.54
C THR A 98 42.07 -15.82 8.13
N GLY A 99 41.18 -15.05 7.51
CA GLY A 99 40.60 -15.34 6.18
C GLY A 99 39.77 -16.63 6.10
N LYS A 100 39.39 -17.22 7.25
CA LYS A 100 38.53 -18.40 7.36
C LYS A 100 37.37 -18.12 8.31
N PHE A 101 36.16 -18.49 7.90
CA PHE A 101 34.94 -18.45 8.70
C PHE A 101 34.64 -19.83 9.28
N GLU A 102 34.07 -19.88 10.47
CA GLU A 102 33.60 -21.12 11.12
C GLU A 102 32.19 -21.54 10.64
N TRP A 103 31.61 -20.75 9.74
CA TRP A 103 30.28 -20.93 9.19
C TRP A 103 30.28 -20.81 7.66
N GLU A 104 29.33 -21.49 7.04
CA GLU A 104 29.12 -21.54 5.59
C GLU A 104 27.67 -21.19 5.25
N ILE A 105 27.42 -20.86 3.99
CA ILE A 105 26.07 -20.54 3.53
C ILE A 105 25.78 -21.33 2.28
N SER A 106 24.60 -21.94 2.23
CA SER A 106 24.10 -22.54 1.01
C SER A 106 22.70 -22.02 0.68
N PRO A 107 22.33 -21.96 -0.61
CA PRO A 107 20.94 -21.72 -0.96
C PRO A 107 20.09 -22.85 -0.38
N GLY A 108 18.99 -22.50 0.28
CA GLY A 108 18.03 -23.47 0.80
C GLY A 108 17.40 -24.30 -0.32
N VAL A 109 16.68 -25.35 0.07
CA VAL A 109 16.01 -26.28 -0.87
C VAL A 109 15.08 -25.53 -1.85
N ASP A 110 14.50 -24.42 -1.41
CA ASP A 110 13.60 -23.59 -2.21
C ASP A 110 14.34 -22.64 -3.18
N GLY A 111 15.64 -22.42 -3.00
CA GLY A 111 16.47 -21.52 -3.81
C GLY A 111 16.19 -20.02 -3.62
N GLU A 112 15.19 -19.65 -2.81
CA GLU A 112 14.81 -18.27 -2.52
C GLU A 112 15.54 -17.69 -1.29
N ASN A 113 15.74 -18.52 -0.26
CA ASN A 113 16.41 -18.13 0.98
C ASN A 113 17.82 -18.74 1.07
N MET A 114 18.73 -18.02 1.71
CA MET A 114 20.06 -18.51 2.07
C MET A 114 20.02 -19.06 3.49
N ILE A 115 20.63 -20.23 3.70
CA ILE A 115 20.70 -20.91 5.00
C ILE A 115 22.14 -20.93 5.47
N VAL A 116 22.37 -20.49 6.71
CA VAL A 116 23.67 -20.56 7.39
C VAL A 116 23.82 -21.92 8.05
N HIS A 117 24.97 -22.55 7.83
CA HIS A 117 25.36 -23.85 8.36
C HIS A 117 26.70 -23.73 9.09
N ASN A 118 26.98 -24.66 10.00
CA ASN A 118 28.34 -24.83 10.51
C ASN A 118 29.23 -25.45 9.43
N VAL A 119 30.53 -25.10 9.39
CA VAL A 119 31.48 -25.69 8.43
C VAL A 119 31.51 -27.21 8.58
N SER A 120 31.22 -27.95 7.50
CA SER A 120 31.38 -29.40 7.48
C SER A 120 32.86 -29.76 7.36
N THR A 121 33.41 -30.43 8.37
CA THR A 121 34.83 -30.86 8.47
C THR A 121 35.25 -31.96 7.49
N SER A 122 34.49 -32.24 6.43
CA SER A 122 34.90 -33.20 5.41
C SER A 122 35.85 -32.53 4.40
N GLU A 123 37.16 -32.77 4.51
CA GLU A 123 38.20 -32.34 3.56
C GLU A 123 38.00 -32.83 2.10
N THR A 124 36.95 -33.62 1.84
CA THR A 124 36.65 -34.28 0.56
C THR A 124 35.44 -33.70 -0.19
N ALA A 125 34.72 -32.72 0.37
CA ALA A 125 33.58 -32.10 -0.32
C ALA A 125 34.04 -31.08 -1.39
N PRO A 126 33.42 -31.05 -2.59
CA PRO A 126 33.75 -30.06 -3.60
C PRO A 126 33.41 -28.66 -3.10
N ILE A 127 34.33 -27.72 -3.28
CA ILE A 127 34.10 -26.32 -2.92
C ILE A 127 33.08 -25.73 -3.89
N GLU A 128 31.96 -25.24 -3.38
CA GLU A 128 30.88 -24.66 -4.19
C GLU A 128 30.81 -23.15 -3.95
N MET A 129 30.52 -22.39 -5.00
CA MET A 129 30.29 -20.96 -4.94
C MET A 129 28.91 -20.65 -5.54
N ALA A 130 28.12 -19.83 -4.85
CA ALA A 130 26.81 -19.39 -5.33
C ALA A 130 26.61 -17.89 -5.11
N PHE A 131 25.77 -17.26 -5.95
CA PHE A 131 25.32 -15.90 -5.69
C PHE A 131 24.31 -15.89 -4.55
N VAL A 132 24.47 -14.92 -3.65
CA VAL A 132 23.58 -14.72 -2.50
C VAL A 132 22.27 -14.11 -3.00
N THR A 133 21.15 -14.73 -2.63
CA THR A 133 19.83 -14.14 -2.86
C THR A 133 19.56 -13.01 -1.86
N PRO A 134 18.72 -12.02 -2.22
CA PRO A 134 18.31 -11.00 -1.26
C PRO A 134 17.61 -11.62 -0.05
N LEU A 135 17.79 -11.00 1.10
CA LEU A 135 17.15 -11.40 2.35
C LEU A 135 15.64 -11.15 2.26
N ASN A 136 14.84 -12.20 2.36
CA ASN A 136 13.38 -12.12 2.30
C ASN A 136 12.83 -11.87 3.71
N PHE A 137 12.45 -10.63 4.01
CA PHE A 137 11.85 -10.27 5.29
C PHE A 137 10.34 -10.44 5.23
N ASP A 138 9.80 -11.32 6.06
CA ASP A 138 8.38 -11.42 6.32
C ASP A 138 7.99 -10.45 7.43
N ALA A 139 7.21 -9.44 7.07
CA ALA A 139 6.83 -8.38 7.97
C ALA A 139 5.41 -8.55 8.50
N ARG A 140 5.25 -8.19 9.77
CA ARG A 140 3.98 -8.19 10.50
C ARG A 140 3.89 -6.96 11.38
N LEU A 141 2.76 -6.27 11.33
CA LEU A 141 2.46 -5.16 12.24
C LEU A 141 1.38 -5.56 13.23
N THR A 142 1.63 -5.30 14.51
CA THR A 142 0.63 -5.38 15.56
C THR A 142 0.35 -3.98 16.08
N LEU A 143 -0.87 -3.49 15.87
CA LEU A 143 -1.30 -2.21 16.42
C LEU A 143 -2.00 -2.44 17.76
N PHE A 144 -1.45 -1.93 18.85
CA PHE A 144 -1.97 -2.17 20.20
C PHE A 144 -3.07 -1.20 20.59
N SER A 145 -2.89 0.07 20.24
CA SER A 145 -3.84 1.13 20.57
C SER A 145 -3.71 2.27 19.60
N MET A 146 -4.82 2.95 19.39
CA MET A 146 -4.92 4.20 18.65
C MET A 146 -5.60 5.22 19.56
N PHE A 147 -4.87 6.30 19.85
CA PHE A 147 -5.22 7.25 20.92
C PHE A 147 -6.03 8.42 20.41
N ASP A 148 -5.71 8.91 19.21
CA ASP A 148 -6.36 10.07 18.63
C ASP A 148 -6.29 10.02 17.10
N VAL A 149 -7.33 10.52 16.45
CA VAL A 149 -7.44 10.65 14.99
C VAL A 149 -7.97 12.04 14.69
N ASN A 150 -7.08 12.94 14.29
CA ASN A 150 -7.43 14.30 13.92
C ASN A 150 -7.56 14.40 12.39
N THR A 151 -8.81 14.45 11.93
CA THR A 151 -9.10 14.45 10.49
C THR A 151 -8.81 15.78 9.80
N VAL A 152 -8.77 16.89 10.55
CA VAL A 152 -8.46 18.23 10.00
C VAL A 152 -6.96 18.41 9.87
N SER A 153 -6.21 18.05 10.92
CA SER A 153 -4.75 18.15 10.90
C SER A 153 -4.06 17.01 10.16
N GLN A 154 -4.83 16.02 9.66
CA GLN A 154 -4.32 14.90 8.88
C GLN A 154 -3.30 14.05 9.65
N MET A 155 -3.55 13.86 10.95
CA MET A 155 -2.66 13.12 11.86
C MET A 155 -3.42 12.10 12.71
N PHE A 156 -2.76 11.01 13.05
CA PHE A 156 -3.26 10.04 14.02
C PHE A 156 -2.13 9.55 14.93
N ARG A 157 -2.46 9.23 16.18
CA ARG A 157 -1.49 8.76 17.18
C ARG A 157 -1.72 7.30 17.49
N ALA A 158 -0.67 6.48 17.38
CA ALA A 158 -0.78 5.04 17.62
C ALA A 158 0.46 4.42 18.29
N ASP A 159 0.24 3.28 18.96
CA ASP A 159 1.27 2.40 19.52
C ASP A 159 1.30 1.10 18.70
N ALA A 160 2.39 0.89 17.97
CA ALA A 160 2.56 -0.22 17.05
C ALA A 160 3.85 -1.00 17.33
N ARG A 161 3.79 -2.32 17.16
CA ARG A 161 4.96 -3.20 17.09
C ARG A 161 5.08 -3.78 15.70
N LEU A 162 6.21 -3.50 15.05
CA LEU A 162 6.62 -4.12 13.81
C LEU A 162 7.54 -5.30 14.12
N GLU A 163 7.25 -6.44 13.54
CA GLU A 163 8.08 -7.64 13.56
C GLU A 163 8.54 -7.92 12.13
N LEU A 164 9.85 -7.99 11.91
CA LEU A 164 10.44 -8.44 10.66
C LEU A 164 11.11 -9.78 10.91
N MET A 165 10.68 -10.81 10.20
CA MET A 165 11.17 -12.17 10.36
C MET A 165 11.97 -12.57 9.13
N LEU A 166 13.13 -13.17 9.34
CA LEU A 166 13.89 -13.91 8.33
C LEU A 166 13.64 -15.40 8.57
N PRO A 167 12.74 -16.04 7.80
CA PRO A 167 12.43 -17.45 7.98
C PRO A 167 13.57 -18.34 7.48
N ASN A 168 13.84 -19.43 8.19
CA ASN A 168 14.83 -20.46 7.82
C ASN A 168 16.23 -19.88 7.55
N ILE A 169 16.71 -18.98 8.43
CA ILE A 169 18.00 -18.31 8.22
C ILE A 169 19.18 -19.26 8.48
N SER A 170 19.00 -20.28 9.32
CA SER A 170 20.07 -21.19 9.73
C SER A 170 19.53 -22.54 10.19
N ASP A 171 20.42 -23.53 10.27
CA ASP A 171 20.11 -24.81 10.91
C ASP A 171 20.07 -24.66 12.45
N ALA A 172 19.33 -25.56 13.11
CA ALA A 172 19.16 -25.59 14.56
C ALA A 172 20.49 -25.57 15.37
N ASN A 173 21.55 -26.16 14.83
CA ASN A 173 22.85 -26.30 15.53
C ASN A 173 23.78 -25.08 15.39
N VAL A 174 23.35 -24.01 14.72
CA VAL A 174 24.18 -22.83 14.44
C VAL A 174 24.03 -21.80 15.56
N LYS A 175 25.17 -21.29 16.04
CA LYS A 175 25.20 -20.22 17.05
C LYS A 175 24.66 -18.91 16.46
N ARG A 176 23.94 -18.14 17.29
CA ARG A 176 23.41 -16.80 16.96
C ARG A 176 24.48 -15.84 16.42
N GLU A 177 25.70 -15.91 16.95
CA GLU A 177 26.82 -15.03 16.57
C GLU A 177 27.17 -15.14 15.09
N TYR A 178 27.18 -16.36 14.54
CA TYR A 178 27.49 -16.60 13.12
C TYR A 178 26.42 -16.02 12.19
N VAL A 179 25.15 -16.09 12.60
CA VAL A 179 24.05 -15.49 11.86
C VAL A 179 24.15 -13.97 11.91
N GLU A 180 24.47 -13.38 13.06
CA GLU A 180 24.63 -11.93 13.18
C GLU A 180 25.82 -11.41 12.37
N GLU A 181 26.96 -12.13 12.33
CA GLU A 181 28.08 -11.81 11.42
C GLU A 181 27.67 -11.85 9.94
N PHE A 182 26.86 -12.85 9.55
CA PHE A 182 26.31 -12.94 8.20
C PHE A 182 25.44 -11.72 7.87
N LEU A 183 24.53 -11.36 8.77
CA LEU A 183 23.65 -10.20 8.61
C LEU A 183 24.47 -8.89 8.56
N GLU A 184 25.51 -8.76 9.38
CA GLU A 184 26.45 -7.63 9.35
C GLU A 184 27.15 -7.50 7.99
N GLY A 185 27.60 -8.62 7.40
CA GLY A 185 28.18 -8.67 6.07
C GLY A 185 27.20 -8.23 4.96
N MET A 186 25.91 -8.53 5.12
CA MET A 186 24.85 -8.06 4.23
C MET A 186 24.51 -6.57 4.43
N GLY A 187 24.91 -5.97 5.55
CA GLY A 187 24.72 -4.55 5.87
C GLY A 187 23.71 -4.29 6.99
N LEU A 188 23.27 -5.33 7.70
CA LEU A 188 22.43 -5.24 8.91
C LEU A 188 23.35 -5.20 10.13
N ARG A 189 23.84 -4.01 10.48
CA ARG A 189 24.72 -3.85 11.65
C ARG A 189 23.95 -3.96 12.96
N ARG A 190 24.54 -4.61 13.97
CA ARG A 190 23.99 -4.61 15.34
C ARG A 190 23.76 -3.17 15.82
N GLY A 191 22.54 -2.89 16.29
CA GLY A 191 22.13 -1.59 16.82
C GLY A 191 21.79 -0.51 15.78
N GLN A 192 21.90 -0.79 14.47
CA GLN A 192 21.48 0.16 13.44
C GLN A 192 19.97 0.02 13.17
N HIS A 193 19.26 1.15 13.09
CA HIS A 193 17.88 1.16 12.61
C HIS A 193 17.85 0.86 11.10
N VAL A 194 17.41 -0.35 10.77
CA VAL A 194 17.27 -0.81 9.37
C VAL A 194 15.94 -0.35 8.78
N VAL A 195 14.94 -0.14 9.64
CA VAL A 195 13.60 0.28 9.25
C VAL A 195 13.44 1.77 9.45
N GLN A 196 12.89 2.42 8.45
CA GLN A 196 12.42 3.80 8.52
C GLN A 196 10.90 3.83 8.38
N PHE A 197 10.24 4.52 9.30
CA PHE A 197 8.83 4.88 9.18
C PHE A 197 8.74 6.19 8.41
N LEU A 198 8.03 6.21 7.28
CA LEU A 198 8.10 7.35 6.34
C LEU A 198 7.20 8.52 6.73
N ASN A 199 6.12 8.28 7.48
CA ASN A 199 5.10 9.27 7.78
C ASN A 199 5.06 9.70 9.26
N VAL A 200 6.19 9.60 9.97
CA VAL A 200 6.28 10.01 11.37
C VAL A 200 6.44 11.53 11.47
N VAL A 201 5.55 12.19 12.20
CA VAL A 201 5.66 13.61 12.57
C VAL A 201 6.49 13.75 13.82
N GLU A 202 6.10 13.01 14.85
CA GLU A 202 6.64 13.10 16.18
C GLU A 202 6.65 11.72 16.82
N VAL A 203 7.78 11.38 17.43
CA VAL A 203 7.94 10.15 18.20
C VAL A 203 7.69 10.50 19.66
N VAL A 204 6.70 9.85 20.27
CA VAL A 204 6.28 10.14 21.65
C VAL A 204 7.26 9.54 22.65
N ASP A 205 7.68 8.30 22.41
CA ASP A 205 8.60 7.53 23.23
C ASP A 205 9.72 6.96 22.34
N GLU A 206 10.93 6.77 22.87
CA GLU A 206 12.05 6.22 22.09
C GLU A 206 11.69 4.91 21.38
N ILE A 207 12.20 4.77 20.14
CA ILE A 207 11.98 3.56 19.34
C ILE A 207 12.78 2.42 19.96
N THR A 208 12.09 1.53 20.66
CA THR A 208 12.69 0.31 21.19
C THR A 208 12.84 -0.72 20.07
N HIS A 209 14.03 -1.30 19.97
CA HIS A 209 14.31 -2.35 19.01
C HIS A 209 15.14 -3.46 19.66
N PHE A 210 14.83 -4.71 19.32
CA PHE A 210 15.57 -5.87 19.80
C PHE A 210 15.50 -7.00 18.78
N ALA A 211 16.51 -7.86 18.80
CA ALA A 211 16.63 -9.01 17.92
C ALA A 211 16.51 -10.31 18.72
N GLU A 212 15.68 -11.22 18.23
CA GLU A 212 15.47 -12.56 18.78
C GLU A 212 15.90 -13.60 17.76
N TYR A 213 16.49 -14.69 18.25
CA TYR A 213 16.83 -15.87 17.47
C TYR A 213 16.04 -17.03 18.04
N VAL A 214 15.08 -17.54 17.26
CA VAL A 214 14.00 -18.41 17.75
C VAL A 214 13.88 -19.61 16.82
N GLU A 215 13.51 -20.77 17.37
CA GLU A 215 13.18 -21.96 16.57
C GLU A 215 12.02 -21.67 15.60
N ASN A 216 12.11 -22.22 14.39
CA ASN A 216 11.06 -22.01 13.40
C ASN A 216 9.74 -22.64 13.87
N SER A 217 8.66 -21.87 13.81
CA SER A 217 7.31 -22.33 14.18
C SER A 217 6.81 -23.57 13.41
N LEU A 218 7.30 -23.81 12.19
CA LEU A 218 6.89 -24.93 11.34
C LEU A 218 7.87 -26.11 11.37
N GLN A 219 9.14 -25.84 11.68
CA GLN A 219 10.25 -26.79 11.58
C GLN A 219 11.23 -26.59 12.74
N ALA A 220 10.72 -26.65 13.97
CA ALA A 220 11.44 -26.28 15.19
C ALA A 220 12.77 -27.05 15.38
N ASP A 221 12.80 -28.32 14.98
CA ASP A 221 13.97 -29.18 15.19
C ASP A 221 15.06 -29.02 14.12
N SER A 222 14.76 -28.41 12.97
CA SER A 222 15.71 -28.35 11.84
C SER A 222 16.20 -26.93 11.53
N HIS A 223 15.35 -25.92 11.66
CA HIS A 223 15.69 -24.55 11.26
C HIS A 223 15.35 -23.51 12.33
N MET A 224 16.13 -22.43 12.32
CA MET A 224 15.95 -21.25 13.16
C MET A 224 15.53 -20.05 12.33
N ASP A 225 14.75 -19.17 12.95
CA ASP A 225 14.32 -17.89 12.41
C ASP A 225 15.01 -16.74 13.17
N TYR A 226 15.26 -15.64 12.47
CA TYR A 226 15.77 -14.40 13.07
C TYR A 226 14.71 -13.31 13.00
N ARG A 227 14.33 -12.75 14.17
CA ARG A 227 13.26 -11.75 14.30
C ARG A 227 13.80 -10.43 14.78
N LEU A 228 13.54 -9.37 14.02
CA LEU A 228 13.78 -7.99 14.40
C LEU A 228 12.46 -7.36 14.85
N ASN A 229 12.39 -7.01 16.13
CA ASN A 229 11.23 -6.37 16.73
C ASN A 229 11.49 -4.88 16.89
N TYR A 230 10.56 -4.05 16.41
CA TYR A 230 10.53 -2.61 16.62
C TYR A 230 9.21 -2.24 17.28
N ARG A 231 9.25 -1.51 18.39
CA ARG A 231 8.05 -0.92 18.98
C ARG A 231 8.16 0.59 18.96
N ILE A 232 7.14 1.22 18.39
CA ILE A 232 7.06 2.66 18.18
C ILE A 232 5.72 3.19 18.71
N ARG A 233 5.80 4.27 19.47
CA ARG A 233 4.66 5.11 19.80
C ARG A 233 4.88 6.47 19.18
N ALA A 234 4.08 6.81 18.18
CA ALA A 234 4.30 8.02 17.38
C ALA A 234 3.00 8.62 16.87
N ILE A 235 3.12 9.86 16.41
CA ILE A 235 2.11 10.58 15.64
C ILE A 235 2.49 10.42 14.16
N PHE A 236 1.55 9.89 13.39
CA PHE A 236 1.69 9.61 11.97
C PHE A 236 0.84 10.57 11.15
N THR A 237 1.32 10.98 9.98
CA THR A 237 0.51 11.69 8.99
C THR A 237 -0.26 10.72 8.10
N GLY A 238 -1.45 11.14 7.67
CA GLY A 238 -2.26 10.40 6.72
C GLY A 238 -3.13 11.33 5.90
N GLN A 239 -3.39 10.98 4.65
CA GLN A 239 -4.30 11.75 3.80
C GLN A 239 -5.74 11.31 4.05
N PHE A 240 -6.56 12.22 4.57
CA PHE A 240 -7.96 11.95 4.91
C PHE A 240 -8.90 12.63 3.93
N VAL A 241 -9.90 11.88 3.45
CA VAL A 241 -10.89 12.36 2.49
C VAL A 241 -12.23 12.46 3.19
N LEU A 242 -12.79 13.67 3.26
CA LEU A 242 -13.97 13.99 4.06
C LEU A 242 -15.20 14.34 3.20
N GLN A 243 -15.15 14.13 1.88
CA GLN A 243 -16.25 14.51 0.97
C GLN A 243 -17.58 13.86 1.37
N ALA A 244 -17.55 12.59 1.79
CA ALA A 244 -18.73 11.83 2.22
C ALA A 244 -19.08 12.00 3.71
N PHE A 245 -18.52 12.98 4.42
CA PHE A 245 -18.84 13.23 5.83
C PHE A 245 -20.35 13.48 6.00
N PRO A 246 -21.04 12.82 6.95
CA PRO A 246 -20.51 12.08 8.11
C PRO A 246 -20.41 10.55 7.93
N PHE A 247 -20.60 10.05 6.71
CA PHE A 247 -20.55 8.62 6.36
C PHE A 247 -19.20 8.22 5.75
N ASP A 248 -18.15 8.99 6.05
CA ASP A 248 -16.80 8.82 5.54
C ASP A 248 -16.10 7.57 6.08
N GLN A 249 -15.13 7.09 5.30
CA GLN A 249 -14.14 6.11 5.71
C GLN A 249 -12.75 6.71 5.58
N GLN A 250 -11.91 6.45 6.56
CA GLN A 250 -10.54 6.94 6.62
C GLN A 250 -9.58 5.75 6.60
N GLU A 251 -8.69 5.75 5.61
CA GLU A 251 -7.59 4.79 5.52
C GLU A 251 -6.38 5.33 6.28
N LEU A 252 -6.04 4.69 7.40
CA LEU A 252 -4.88 5.00 8.19
C LEU A 252 -3.73 4.10 7.74
N THR A 253 -2.72 4.70 7.12
CA THR A 253 -1.59 3.95 6.55
C THR A 253 -0.31 4.20 7.36
N ILE A 254 0.43 3.14 7.67
CA ILE A 254 1.77 3.18 8.25
C ILE A 254 2.75 2.58 7.22
N PRO A 255 3.34 3.42 6.34
CA PRO A 255 4.39 3.01 5.41
C PRO A 255 5.74 2.81 6.12
N ILE A 256 6.32 1.64 5.91
CA ILE A 256 7.68 1.30 6.33
C ILE A 256 8.57 1.11 5.12
N GLN A 257 9.85 1.44 5.27
CA GLN A 257 10.88 1.23 4.27
C GLN A 257 12.11 0.58 4.91
N LEU A 258 12.72 -0.39 4.24
CA LEU A 258 14.04 -0.88 4.64
C LEU A 258 15.13 0.00 4.04
N PHE A 259 16.14 0.34 4.83
CA PHE A 259 17.36 1.02 4.38
C PHE A 259 18.36 0.07 3.69
N LEU A 260 17.82 -0.96 3.05
CA LEU A 260 18.55 -1.92 2.22
C LEU A 260 17.95 -1.88 0.82
N PRO A 261 18.77 -1.77 -0.23
CA PRO A 261 18.26 -1.73 -1.59
C PRO A 261 17.69 -3.11 -1.98
N LYS A 262 16.82 -3.13 -2.99
CA LYS A 262 16.10 -4.32 -3.48
C LYS A 262 17.01 -5.51 -3.78
N GLU A 263 18.27 -5.27 -4.16
CA GLU A 263 19.26 -6.31 -4.40
C GLU A 263 19.66 -7.10 -3.17
N LYS A 264 19.57 -6.48 -2.00
CA LYS A 264 20.02 -7.07 -0.73
C LYS A 264 18.89 -7.61 0.12
N ALA A 265 17.70 -7.01 0.00
CA ALA A 265 16.55 -7.38 0.80
C ALA A 265 15.25 -7.17 0.03
N THR A 266 14.29 -8.06 0.27
CA THR A 266 12.90 -7.91 -0.13
C THR A 266 12.02 -7.90 1.11
N LEU A 267 10.81 -7.38 0.98
CA LEU A 267 9.90 -7.18 2.10
C LEU A 267 8.54 -7.73 1.69
N ASN A 268 8.16 -8.83 2.33
CA ASN A 268 6.96 -9.59 2.06
C ASN A 268 5.99 -9.46 3.23
N VAL A 269 4.71 -9.64 2.93
CA VAL A 269 3.67 -9.66 3.96
C VAL A 269 3.61 -11.06 4.55
N ASN A 270 3.68 -11.16 5.88
CA ASN A 270 3.47 -12.43 6.55
C ASN A 270 1.98 -12.80 6.57
N TYR A 271 1.57 -13.73 5.69
CA TYR A 271 0.18 -14.22 5.66
C TYR A 271 -0.08 -15.38 6.62
N GLN A 272 0.97 -16.07 7.10
CA GLN A 272 0.83 -17.14 8.10
C GLN A 272 0.49 -16.53 9.47
N ASN A 273 1.24 -15.50 9.85
CA ASN A 273 1.04 -14.69 11.04
C ASN A 273 0.59 -13.29 10.63
N PRO A 274 -0.72 -13.05 10.44
CA PRO A 274 -1.22 -11.80 9.92
C PRO A 274 -0.92 -10.61 10.83
N SER A 275 -0.88 -9.44 10.23
CA SER A 275 -0.88 -8.17 10.94
C SER A 275 -2.24 -7.97 11.63
N ILE A 276 -2.20 -7.61 12.92
CA ILE A 276 -3.38 -7.58 13.79
C ILE A 276 -3.56 -6.20 14.40
N PHE A 277 -4.81 -5.76 14.47
CA PHE A 277 -5.21 -4.64 15.30
C PHE A 277 -5.96 -5.13 16.53
N GLN A 278 -5.50 -4.72 17.72
CA GLN A 278 -6.13 -5.06 18.99
C GLN A 278 -7.37 -4.18 19.23
N VAL A 279 -8.46 -4.49 18.54
CA VAL A 279 -9.73 -3.72 18.59
C VAL A 279 -10.29 -3.62 20.02
N THR A 280 -10.01 -4.58 20.89
CA THR A 280 -10.47 -4.55 22.30
C THR A 280 -9.97 -3.32 23.07
N ASN A 281 -8.81 -2.78 22.70
CA ASN A 281 -8.20 -1.64 23.37
C ASN A 281 -8.42 -0.32 22.59
N PHE A 282 -9.29 -0.32 21.58
CA PHE A 282 -9.53 0.84 20.75
C PHE A 282 -10.40 1.88 21.46
N GLN A 283 -9.77 2.97 21.88
CA GLN A 283 -10.43 4.03 22.67
C GLN A 283 -11.48 4.81 21.87
N LEU A 284 -11.33 4.92 20.54
CA LEU A 284 -12.26 5.63 19.67
C LEU A 284 -13.41 4.75 19.12
N SER A 285 -13.68 3.58 19.69
CA SER A 285 -14.75 2.68 19.22
C SER A 285 -16.16 3.31 19.18
N ASN A 286 -16.39 4.33 20.02
CA ASN A 286 -17.64 5.11 20.06
C ASN A 286 -17.77 6.12 18.91
N VAL A 287 -16.66 6.51 18.27
CA VAL A 287 -16.63 7.48 17.17
C VAL A 287 -16.43 6.77 15.82
N PHE A 288 -15.54 5.78 15.81
CA PHE A 288 -15.18 5.01 14.63
C PHE A 288 -15.46 3.52 14.84
N HIS A 289 -15.97 2.88 13.80
CA HIS A 289 -16.02 1.44 13.65
C HIS A 289 -14.84 0.97 12.79
N VAL A 290 -14.21 -0.15 13.13
CA VAL A 290 -13.06 -0.66 12.37
C VAL A 290 -13.58 -1.56 11.25
N ALA A 291 -13.53 -1.09 10.01
CA ALA A 291 -14.03 -1.83 8.86
C ALA A 291 -13.18 -3.07 8.55
N THR A 292 -11.86 -3.00 8.78
CA THR A 292 -10.94 -4.13 8.59
C THR A 292 -11.03 -5.18 9.72
N GLY A 293 -11.82 -4.93 10.77
CA GLY A 293 -11.92 -5.80 11.94
C GLY A 293 -10.59 -5.90 12.70
N ASN A 294 -10.20 -7.12 13.07
CA ASN A 294 -8.95 -7.38 13.80
C ASN A 294 -7.71 -7.45 12.90
N TYR A 295 -7.86 -7.32 11.57
CA TYR A 295 -6.76 -7.46 10.64
C TYR A 295 -6.27 -6.10 10.16
N ILE A 296 -5.01 -6.07 9.72
CA ILE A 296 -4.40 -4.91 9.05
C ILE A 296 -4.08 -5.35 7.63
N VAL A 297 -4.52 -4.57 6.64
CA VAL A 297 -4.20 -4.85 5.24
C VAL A 297 -2.77 -4.41 5.00
N ALA A 298 -1.92 -5.30 4.50
CA ALA A 298 -0.54 -4.98 4.20
C ALA A 298 -0.27 -5.15 2.70
N ASN A 299 0.38 -4.17 2.10
CA ASN A 299 0.73 -4.16 0.69
C ASN A 299 2.24 -3.94 0.51
N ALA A 300 2.89 -4.87 -0.20
CA ALA A 300 4.31 -4.77 -0.53
C ALA A 300 4.51 -3.92 -1.78
N LEU A 301 5.41 -2.96 -1.69
CA LEU A 301 5.69 -1.96 -2.71
C LEU A 301 7.20 -1.75 -2.83
N PHE A 302 7.61 -1.00 -3.85
CA PHE A 302 9.00 -0.56 -4.00
C PHE A 302 9.02 0.97 -4.08
N SER A 303 10.10 1.58 -3.59
CA SER A 303 10.34 3.01 -3.74
C SER A 303 10.55 3.36 -5.20
N ASP A 304 10.19 4.58 -5.58
CA ASP A 304 10.54 5.07 -6.91
C ASP A 304 12.04 5.38 -6.99
N ILE A 305 12.64 5.19 -8.16
CA ILE A 305 14.08 5.43 -8.37
C ILE A 305 14.44 6.91 -8.24
N ASN A 306 13.50 7.79 -8.58
CA ASN A 306 13.65 9.24 -8.57
C ASN A 306 13.70 9.83 -7.16
N GLU A 307 13.20 9.09 -6.15
CA GLU A 307 13.20 9.53 -4.75
C GLU A 307 14.56 9.28 -4.07
N SER A 308 15.46 8.51 -4.69
CA SER A 308 16.75 8.15 -4.10
C SER A 308 17.90 8.97 -4.67
N THR A 309 18.65 9.64 -3.78
CA THR A 309 19.94 10.27 -4.11
C THR A 309 20.97 9.27 -4.63
N THR A 310 20.83 7.99 -4.27
CA THR A 310 21.73 6.90 -4.70
C THR A 310 21.22 6.20 -5.96
N SER A 311 20.07 6.63 -6.52
CA SER A 311 19.37 5.97 -7.64
C SER A 311 19.13 4.48 -7.41
N LYS A 312 18.86 4.10 -6.16
CA LYS A 312 18.54 2.73 -5.75
C LYS A 312 17.07 2.61 -5.38
N ILE A 313 16.52 1.43 -5.63
CA ILE A 313 15.15 1.06 -5.27
C ILE A 313 15.20 0.37 -3.91
N TYR A 314 14.34 0.80 -2.99
CA TYR A 314 14.20 0.25 -1.65
C TYR A 314 12.84 -0.43 -1.50
N PRO A 315 12.76 -1.59 -0.84
CA PRO A 315 11.48 -2.23 -0.60
C PRO A 315 10.70 -1.47 0.48
N ARG A 316 9.39 -1.33 0.25
CA ARG A 316 8.43 -0.65 1.10
C ARG A 316 7.27 -1.57 1.44
N LEU A 317 6.64 -1.32 2.58
CA LEU A 317 5.42 -2.02 2.95
C LEU A 317 4.44 -1.02 3.58
N ASN A 318 3.22 -1.00 3.08
CA ASN A 318 2.17 -0.13 3.59
C ASN A 318 1.21 -0.96 4.41
N PHE A 319 1.07 -0.64 5.69
CA PHE A 319 0.07 -1.22 6.57
C PHE A 319 -1.12 -0.28 6.68
N SER A 320 -2.27 -0.67 6.15
CA SER A 320 -3.50 0.12 6.09
C SER A 320 -4.59 -0.44 7.01
N ILE A 321 -5.23 0.46 7.75
CA ILE A 321 -6.40 0.19 8.60
C ILE A 321 -7.52 1.11 8.17
N ILE A 322 -8.70 0.55 7.92
CA ILE A 322 -9.86 1.34 7.49
C ILE A 322 -10.77 1.58 8.69
N LEU A 323 -10.95 2.85 9.02
CA LEU A 323 -11.88 3.32 10.04
C LEU A 323 -13.12 3.91 9.37
N GLN A 324 -14.30 3.61 9.91
CA GLN A 324 -15.59 4.06 9.43
C GLN A 324 -16.25 4.93 10.49
N ARG A 325 -16.65 6.15 10.14
CA ARG A 325 -17.27 7.05 11.13
C ARG A 325 -18.68 6.60 11.48
N ARG A 326 -19.03 6.67 12.76
CA ARG A 326 -20.41 6.50 13.25
C ARG A 326 -21.20 7.80 13.08
N GLY A 327 -21.83 7.97 11.92
CA GLY A 327 -22.55 9.20 11.56
C GLY A 327 -23.83 9.52 12.36
N GLY A 328 -24.34 8.62 13.21
CA GLY A 328 -25.65 8.76 13.87
C GLY A 328 -25.80 10.02 14.74
N TYR A 329 -24.71 10.47 15.37
CA TYR A 329 -24.67 11.72 16.11
C TYR A 329 -24.97 12.93 15.20
N TYR A 330 -24.32 13.02 14.05
CA TYR A 330 -24.49 14.13 13.10
C TYR A 330 -25.90 14.16 12.49
N ILE A 331 -26.51 13.00 12.24
CA ILE A 331 -27.90 12.95 11.76
C ILE A 331 -28.86 13.50 12.81
N THR A 332 -28.73 13.05 14.05
CA THR A 332 -29.65 13.44 15.14
C THR A 332 -29.47 14.88 15.62
N HIS A 333 -28.23 15.38 15.65
CA HIS A 333 -27.90 16.68 16.22
C HIS A 333 -27.74 17.79 15.18
N ILE A 334 -27.56 17.45 13.90
CA ILE A 334 -27.44 18.43 12.81
C ILE A 334 -28.59 18.33 11.83
N VAL A 335 -28.77 17.17 11.19
CA VAL A 335 -29.75 17.02 10.11
C VAL A 335 -31.18 17.23 10.63
N ILE A 336 -31.56 16.58 11.74
CA ILE A 336 -32.92 16.69 12.30
C ILE A 336 -33.24 18.16 12.70
N PRO A 337 -32.43 18.88 13.48
CA PRO A 337 -32.73 20.26 13.85
C PRO A 337 -32.82 21.21 12.65
N VAL A 338 -31.92 21.11 11.67
CA VAL A 338 -31.99 21.94 10.44
C VAL A 338 -33.31 21.71 9.71
N THR A 339 -33.70 20.45 9.61
CA THR A 339 -34.96 20.06 8.95
C THR A 339 -36.17 20.65 9.67
N ILE A 340 -36.20 20.59 11.01
CA ILE A 340 -37.26 21.16 11.83
C ILE A 340 -37.29 22.69 11.69
N ILE A 341 -36.14 23.37 11.72
CA ILE A 341 -36.05 24.83 11.53
C ILE A 341 -36.64 25.22 10.18
N THR A 342 -36.31 24.51 9.10
CA THR A 342 -36.86 24.79 7.78
C THR A 342 -38.37 24.54 7.72
N TYR A 343 -38.88 23.48 8.36
CA TYR A 343 -40.33 23.24 8.43
C TYR A 343 -41.07 24.30 9.26
N MET A 344 -40.48 24.76 10.36
CA MET A 344 -41.01 25.86 11.16
C MET A 344 -41.09 27.16 10.35
N GLY A 345 -40.23 27.33 9.34
CA GLY A 345 -40.32 28.43 8.36
C GLY A 345 -41.68 28.52 7.65
N PHE A 346 -42.37 27.39 7.44
CA PHE A 346 -43.70 27.39 6.81
C PHE A 346 -44.81 27.94 7.71
N LEU A 347 -44.57 28.10 9.01
CA LEU A 347 -45.54 28.76 9.92
C LEU A 347 -45.81 30.22 9.51
N SER A 348 -44.90 30.85 8.76
CA SER A 348 -45.13 32.18 8.18
C SER A 348 -46.34 32.24 7.23
N PHE A 349 -46.76 31.11 6.67
CA PHE A 349 -47.93 30.99 5.80
C PHE A 349 -49.21 30.57 6.54
N CYS A 350 -49.16 30.35 7.87
CA CYS A 350 -50.34 29.95 8.65
C CYS A 350 -51.30 31.13 8.88
N LEU A 351 -52.58 30.79 9.11
CA LEU A 351 -53.69 31.73 9.31
C LEU A 351 -53.87 32.07 10.79
N ASN A 352 -54.38 33.27 11.07
CA ASN A 352 -54.78 33.66 12.43
C ASN A 352 -56.13 33.02 12.80
N ASN A 353 -56.39 32.88 14.11
CA ASN A 353 -57.54 32.18 14.71
C ASN A 353 -58.93 32.72 14.30
N GLU A 354 -59.00 33.84 13.59
CA GLU A 354 -60.24 34.48 13.16
C GLU A 354 -60.58 34.24 11.67
N GLY A 355 -59.80 33.41 10.97
CA GLY A 355 -59.95 33.22 9.52
C GLY A 355 -59.56 34.45 8.70
N LEU A 356 -58.91 35.43 9.35
CA LEU A 356 -58.29 36.60 8.71
C LEU A 356 -56.80 36.35 8.50
N PRO A 357 -56.21 36.87 7.42
CA PRO A 357 -54.79 36.76 7.16
C PRO A 357 -54.01 37.40 8.32
N MET A 358 -52.97 36.70 8.79
CA MET A 358 -51.99 37.24 9.72
C MET A 358 -51.45 38.57 9.18
N ASP A 359 -51.25 39.57 10.04
CA ASP A 359 -50.84 40.90 9.59
C ASP A 359 -49.53 40.80 8.81
N THR A 360 -49.40 41.61 7.77
CA THR A 360 -48.27 41.62 6.85
C THR A 360 -46.94 41.75 7.60
N GLY A 361 -46.91 42.58 8.65
CA GLY A 361 -45.74 42.77 9.48
C GLY A 361 -45.36 41.51 10.27
N GLU A 362 -46.33 40.73 10.73
CA GLU A 362 -46.09 39.52 11.53
C GLU A 362 -45.54 38.37 10.67
N ARG A 363 -46.02 38.22 9.43
CA ARG A 363 -45.50 37.22 8.48
C ARG A 363 -44.02 37.44 8.16
N LEU A 364 -43.65 38.69 7.84
CA LEU A 364 -42.27 39.10 7.58
C LEU A 364 -41.40 38.98 8.83
N LEU A 365 -41.93 39.28 10.00
CA LEU A 365 -41.21 39.11 11.26
C LEU A 365 -40.85 37.63 11.49
N ILE A 366 -41.80 36.71 11.30
CA ILE A 366 -41.54 35.26 11.43
C ILE A 366 -40.51 34.81 10.39
N SER A 367 -40.65 35.21 9.12
CA SER A 367 -39.74 34.76 8.06
C SER A 367 -38.30 35.26 8.27
N LEU A 368 -38.11 36.52 8.67
CA LEU A 368 -36.81 37.09 8.98
C LEU A 368 -36.21 36.47 10.26
N THR A 369 -37.04 36.20 11.27
CA THR A 369 -36.59 35.49 12.48
C THR A 369 -36.07 34.10 12.13
N MET A 370 -36.75 33.36 11.25
CA MET A 370 -36.31 32.04 10.81
C MET A 370 -34.98 32.09 10.04
N VAL A 371 -34.77 33.10 9.20
CA VAL A 371 -33.47 33.32 8.54
C VAL A 371 -32.37 33.57 9.60
N LEU A 372 -32.63 34.43 10.59
CA LEU A 372 -31.68 34.70 11.67
C LEU A 372 -31.38 33.45 12.50
N THR A 373 -32.40 32.63 12.80
CA THR A 373 -32.23 31.34 13.47
C THR A 373 -31.37 30.39 12.65
N ALA A 374 -31.61 30.30 11.33
CA ALA A 374 -30.82 29.44 10.44
C ALA A 374 -29.35 29.89 10.34
N VAL A 375 -29.08 31.19 10.24
CA VAL A 375 -27.71 31.75 10.29
C VAL A 375 -27.03 31.42 11.61
N THR A 376 -27.72 31.68 12.73
CA THR A 376 -27.20 31.42 14.08
C THR A 376 -26.87 29.94 14.27
N TYR A 377 -27.77 29.07 13.84
CA TYR A 377 -27.57 27.63 13.92
C TYR A 377 -26.40 27.16 13.03
N LYS A 378 -26.25 27.72 11.83
CA LYS A 378 -25.10 27.43 10.95
C LYS A 378 -23.77 27.77 11.62
N PHE A 379 -23.67 28.88 12.35
CA PHE A 379 -22.46 29.24 13.10
C PHE A 379 -22.17 28.26 14.24
N VAL A 380 -23.20 27.78 14.96
CA VAL A 380 -23.04 26.77 16.01
C VAL A 380 -22.52 25.45 15.43
N VAL A 381 -23.05 25.04 14.27
CA VAL A 381 -22.67 23.79 13.60
C VAL A 381 -21.30 23.85 12.92
N ALA A 382 -20.84 25.03 12.50
CA ALA A 382 -19.53 25.21 11.87
C ALA A 382 -18.33 24.77 12.74
N GLY A 383 -18.52 24.66 14.06
CA GLY A 383 -17.53 24.08 14.97
C GLY A 383 -17.55 22.55 15.06
N ALA A 384 -18.67 21.90 14.70
CA ALA A 384 -18.84 20.45 14.76
C ALA A 384 -18.45 19.75 13.44
N ILE A 385 -18.43 20.48 12.34
CA ILE A 385 -18.02 20.01 11.02
C ILE A 385 -16.53 20.33 10.81
N PRO A 386 -15.74 19.43 10.19
CA PRO A 386 -14.36 19.72 9.86
C PRO A 386 -14.23 20.96 8.97
N GLN A 387 -13.36 21.89 9.36
CA GLN A 387 -13.06 23.10 8.60
C GLN A 387 -12.05 22.79 7.49
N ILE A 388 -12.56 22.46 6.31
CA ILE A 388 -11.77 22.12 5.11
C ILE A 388 -12.18 23.01 3.93
N SER A 389 -11.32 23.09 2.92
CA SER A 389 -11.52 24.00 1.77
C SER A 389 -12.66 23.59 0.83
N TYR A 390 -13.09 22.33 0.88
CA TYR A 390 -14.16 21.80 0.05
C TYR A 390 -15.39 21.46 0.87
N LEU A 391 -16.56 21.57 0.25
CA LEU A 391 -17.84 21.26 0.86
C LEU A 391 -18.01 19.75 1.05
N THR A 392 -18.36 19.34 2.27
CA THR A 392 -18.76 17.97 2.56
C THR A 392 -20.21 17.71 2.19
N MET A 393 -20.61 16.45 2.09
CA MET A 393 -21.99 16.04 1.86
C MET A 393 -22.96 16.68 2.88
N LEU A 394 -22.56 16.78 4.15
CA LEU A 394 -23.35 17.44 5.18
C LEU A 394 -23.40 18.96 4.98
N ASP A 395 -22.30 19.58 4.57
CA ASP A 395 -22.28 21.02 4.27
C ASP A 395 -23.22 21.39 3.13
N TYR A 396 -23.28 20.56 2.09
CA TYR A 396 -24.24 20.74 0.99
C TYR A 396 -25.68 20.74 1.51
N TYR A 397 -26.02 19.81 2.40
CA TYR A 397 -27.36 19.72 2.98
C TYR A 397 -27.69 20.96 3.83
N VAL A 398 -26.82 21.34 4.78
CA VAL A 398 -27.04 22.50 5.65
C VAL A 398 -27.11 23.80 4.83
N THR A 399 -26.25 23.94 3.84
CA THR A 399 -26.22 25.12 2.97
C THR A 399 -27.44 25.20 2.06
N PHE A 400 -27.92 24.06 1.53
CA PHE A 400 -29.17 24.00 0.78
C PHE A 400 -30.36 24.40 1.65
N SER A 401 -30.51 23.83 2.84
CA SER A 401 -31.60 24.21 3.77
C SER A 401 -31.53 25.68 4.17
N PHE A 402 -30.33 26.24 4.33
CA PHE A 402 -30.15 27.68 4.56
C PHE A 402 -30.67 28.51 3.40
N TYR A 403 -30.28 28.20 2.15
CA TYR A 403 -30.81 28.89 0.98
C TYR A 403 -32.33 28.73 0.85
N TYR A 404 -32.86 27.56 1.22
CA TYR A 404 -34.29 27.30 1.19
C TYR A 404 -35.08 28.20 2.14
N VAL A 405 -34.57 28.42 3.36
CA VAL A 405 -35.18 29.36 4.33
C VAL A 405 -35.14 30.80 3.79
N CYS A 406 -34.06 31.20 3.12
CA CYS A 406 -34.00 32.50 2.45
C CYS A 406 -35.05 32.61 1.32
N CYS A 407 -35.21 31.56 0.50
CA CYS A 407 -36.23 31.53 -0.54
C CYS A 407 -37.65 31.64 0.03
N ILE A 408 -37.94 30.95 1.15
CA ILE A 408 -39.22 31.09 1.86
C ILE A 408 -39.45 32.55 2.27
N SER A 409 -38.44 33.24 2.80
CA SER A 409 -38.56 34.63 3.21
C SER A 409 -38.78 35.58 2.03
N THR A 410 -38.06 35.37 0.92
CA THR A 410 -38.23 36.15 -0.31
C THR A 410 -39.63 35.96 -0.91
N ILE A 411 -40.15 34.73 -0.98
CA ILE A 411 -41.49 34.46 -1.50
C ILE A 411 -42.55 35.10 -0.59
N ASN A 412 -42.40 35.02 0.73
CA ASN A 412 -43.29 35.71 1.68
C ASN A 412 -43.35 37.21 1.43
N ALA A 413 -42.21 37.84 1.12
CA ALA A 413 -42.17 39.26 0.77
C ALA A 413 -42.89 39.57 -0.56
N PHE A 414 -42.81 38.69 -1.55
CA PHE A 414 -43.54 38.87 -2.81
C PHE A 414 -45.05 38.70 -2.65
N VAL A 415 -45.49 37.64 -1.97
CA VAL A 415 -46.92 37.38 -1.65
C VAL A 415 -47.53 38.57 -0.90
N THR A 416 -46.74 39.21 -0.04
CA THR A 416 -47.13 40.42 0.69
C THR A 416 -47.36 41.63 -0.24
N MET A 417 -46.53 41.79 -1.27
CA MET A 417 -46.64 42.93 -2.19
C MET A 417 -47.85 42.81 -3.13
N GLU A 418 -48.11 41.60 -3.63
CA GLU A 418 -49.12 41.35 -4.67
C GLU A 418 -50.55 41.20 -4.13
N HIS A 419 -50.74 41.18 -2.79
CA HIS A 419 -52.05 40.97 -2.14
C HIS A 419 -52.77 39.73 -2.70
N GLU A 420 -52.07 38.60 -2.80
CA GLU A 420 -52.64 37.37 -3.33
C GLU A 420 -53.75 36.78 -2.43
N ASP A 421 -54.70 36.09 -3.08
CA ASP A 421 -55.77 35.36 -2.41
C ASP A 421 -55.23 34.29 -1.44
N GLU A 422 -55.99 34.04 -0.38
CA GLU A 422 -55.65 33.09 0.69
C GLU A 422 -55.42 31.67 0.16
N HIS A 423 -56.27 31.22 -0.77
CA HIS A 423 -56.14 29.91 -1.41
C HIS A 423 -54.82 29.79 -2.18
N SER A 424 -54.37 30.85 -2.84
CA SER A 424 -53.10 30.87 -3.58
C SER A 424 -51.91 30.74 -2.62
N THR A 425 -51.94 31.45 -1.48
CA THR A 425 -50.89 31.39 -0.46
C THR A 425 -50.73 29.97 0.13
N ILE A 426 -51.84 29.30 0.44
CA ILE A 426 -51.83 27.93 0.98
C ILE A 426 -51.31 26.95 -0.09
N VAL A 427 -51.70 27.12 -1.35
CA VAL A 427 -51.20 26.31 -2.47
C VAL A 427 -49.68 26.48 -2.64
N ILE A 428 -49.16 27.71 -2.58
CA ILE A 428 -47.72 27.99 -2.63
C ILE A 428 -46.98 27.31 -1.49
N MET A 429 -47.51 27.40 -0.26
CA MET A 429 -46.94 26.71 0.90
C MET A 429 -46.90 25.19 0.68
N MET A 430 -47.99 24.57 0.20
CA MET A 430 -48.02 23.13 -0.07
C MET A 430 -47.01 22.71 -1.14
N ILE A 431 -46.85 23.50 -2.20
CA ILE A 431 -45.86 23.25 -3.26
C ILE A 431 -44.44 23.33 -2.67
N MET A 432 -44.12 24.38 -1.92
CA MET A 432 -42.82 24.55 -1.30
C MET A 432 -42.53 23.48 -0.24
N ALA A 433 -43.50 23.12 0.59
CA ALA A 433 -43.34 22.00 1.53
C ALA A 433 -43.13 20.68 0.78
N GLY A 434 -43.87 20.45 -0.31
CA GLY A 434 -43.72 19.29 -1.19
C GLY A 434 -42.33 19.19 -1.82
N VAL A 435 -41.80 20.28 -2.36
CA VAL A 435 -40.45 20.31 -2.96
C VAL A 435 -39.37 20.03 -1.91
N TYR A 436 -39.48 20.62 -0.73
CA TYR A 436 -38.51 20.37 0.35
C TYR A 436 -38.59 18.93 0.87
N THR A 437 -39.80 18.39 1.09
CA THR A 437 -39.98 16.98 1.51
C THR A 437 -39.40 16.01 0.47
N LEU A 438 -39.62 16.26 -0.82
CA LEU A 438 -39.04 15.47 -1.90
C LEU A 438 -37.51 15.50 -1.87
N TYR A 439 -36.90 16.68 -1.70
CA TYR A 439 -35.45 16.81 -1.56
C TYR A 439 -34.92 15.99 -0.36
N ASN A 440 -35.58 16.08 0.80
CA ASN A 440 -35.21 15.30 1.99
C ASN A 440 -35.29 13.79 1.75
N ILE A 441 -36.34 13.32 1.07
CA ILE A 441 -36.51 11.90 0.73
C ILE A 441 -35.40 11.44 -0.22
N LEU A 442 -35.13 12.20 -1.28
CA LEU A 442 -34.06 11.88 -2.24
C LEU A 442 -32.69 11.86 -1.55
N TRP A 443 -32.41 12.83 -0.68
CA TRP A 443 -31.18 12.86 0.10
C TRP A 443 -31.07 11.67 1.06
N ALA A 444 -32.16 11.28 1.72
CA ALA A 444 -32.19 10.09 2.58
C ALA A 444 -31.96 8.80 1.79
N ILE A 445 -32.57 8.65 0.61
CA ILE A 445 -32.33 7.51 -0.30
C ILE A 445 -30.86 7.47 -0.72
N TYR A 446 -30.29 8.61 -1.11
CA TYR A 446 -28.88 8.72 -1.46
C TYR A 446 -27.97 8.32 -0.29
N CYS A 447 -28.24 8.78 0.95
CA CYS A 447 -27.53 8.36 2.15
C CYS A 447 -27.58 6.84 2.36
N ILE A 448 -28.77 6.24 2.27
CA ILE A 448 -28.95 4.79 2.44
C ILE A 448 -28.16 4.03 1.38
N PHE A 449 -28.20 4.49 0.13
CA PHE A 449 -27.47 3.88 -0.96
C PHE A 449 -25.96 3.96 -0.75
N CYS A 450 -25.43 5.13 -0.37
CA CYS A 450 -24.03 5.30 -0.02
C CYS A 450 -23.58 4.38 1.12
N ILE A 451 -24.40 4.24 2.17
CA ILE A 451 -24.11 3.33 3.30
C ILE A 451 -24.06 1.88 2.80
N ARG A 452 -25.05 1.44 2.03
CA ARG A 452 -25.12 0.06 1.52
C ARG A 452 -23.97 -0.29 0.58
N TRP A 453 -23.62 0.61 -0.32
CA TRP A 453 -22.50 0.41 -1.24
C TRP A 453 -21.18 0.28 -0.48
N ARG A 454 -20.93 1.20 0.45
CA ARG A 454 -19.76 1.16 1.31
C ARG A 454 -19.67 -0.14 2.11
N ASP A 455 -20.77 -0.56 2.73
CA ASP A 455 -20.78 -1.77 3.56
C ASP A 455 -20.55 -3.03 2.70
N HIS A 456 -21.05 -3.04 1.47
CA HIS A 456 -20.75 -4.10 0.49
C HIS A 456 -19.26 -4.14 0.13
N ASP A 457 -18.64 -2.99 -0.18
CA ASP A 457 -17.22 -2.91 -0.53
C ASP A 457 -16.33 -3.39 0.63
N ASN A 458 -16.68 -3.02 1.88
CA ASN A 458 -15.98 -3.51 3.07
C ASN A 458 -16.07 -5.03 3.21
N GLU A 459 -17.24 -5.61 2.96
CA GLU A 459 -17.45 -7.05 3.05
C GLU A 459 -16.63 -7.80 2.00
N VAL A 460 -16.61 -7.30 0.76
CA VAL A 460 -15.78 -7.84 -0.33
C VAL A 460 -14.30 -7.80 0.05
N MET A 461 -13.82 -6.67 0.58
CA MET A 461 -12.43 -6.53 1.04
C MET A 461 -12.09 -7.52 2.16
N LEU A 462 -12.95 -7.66 3.16
CA LEU A 462 -12.74 -8.60 4.27
C LEU A 462 -12.72 -10.05 3.78
N ASN A 463 -13.61 -10.41 2.87
CA ASN A 463 -13.67 -11.75 2.31
C ASN A 463 -12.43 -12.06 1.47
N TYR A 464 -11.97 -11.11 0.63
CA TYR A 464 -10.71 -11.21 -0.09
C TYR A 464 -9.53 -11.49 0.86
N HIS A 465 -9.42 -10.70 1.94
CA HIS A 465 -8.35 -10.88 2.92
C HIS A 465 -8.43 -12.23 3.65
N ARG A 466 -9.63 -12.65 4.06
CA ARG A 466 -9.86 -13.94 4.73
C ARG A 466 -9.46 -15.13 3.87
N VAL A 467 -9.81 -15.12 2.59
CA VAL A 467 -9.42 -16.19 1.65
C VAL A 467 -7.90 -16.25 1.51
N ARG A 468 -7.24 -15.10 1.43
CA ARG A 468 -5.77 -15.05 1.34
C ARG A 468 -5.09 -15.64 2.58
N LEU A 469 -5.61 -15.31 3.76
CA LEU A 469 -5.13 -15.89 5.02
C LEU A 469 -5.42 -17.40 5.12
N MET A 470 -6.57 -17.84 4.63
CA MET A 470 -6.93 -19.25 4.61
C MET A 470 -5.93 -20.05 3.77
N VAL A 471 -5.64 -19.61 2.54
CA VAL A 471 -4.66 -20.27 1.66
C VAL A 471 -3.29 -20.36 2.31
N ALA A 472 -2.82 -19.27 2.93
CA ALA A 472 -1.52 -19.24 3.60
C ALA A 472 -1.45 -20.19 4.81
N LYS A 473 -2.55 -20.31 5.58
CA LYS A 473 -2.63 -21.22 6.74
C LYS A 473 -2.80 -22.68 6.35
N THR A 474 -3.54 -22.97 5.27
CA THR A 474 -3.75 -24.33 4.79
C THR A 474 -2.49 -24.91 4.15
N PHE A 475 -1.70 -24.08 3.47
CA PHE A 475 -0.49 -24.52 2.77
C PHE A 475 0.76 -23.73 3.20
N PRO A 476 1.21 -23.86 4.47
CA PRO A 476 2.28 -23.06 5.03
C PRO A 476 3.65 -23.31 4.36
N ASN A 477 3.94 -24.56 3.99
CA ASN A 477 5.22 -24.97 3.38
C ASN A 477 5.20 -24.97 1.83
N SER A 478 4.16 -24.40 1.21
CA SER A 478 4.05 -24.39 -0.25
C SER A 478 4.68 -23.13 -0.85
N LYS A 479 5.21 -23.24 -2.07
CA LYS A 479 5.82 -22.10 -2.77
C LYS A 479 4.83 -20.93 -2.90
N ALA A 480 5.30 -19.70 -2.77
CA ALA A 480 4.47 -18.49 -2.90
C ALA A 480 3.68 -18.46 -4.23
N GLY A 481 4.29 -18.95 -5.32
CA GLY A 481 3.62 -19.09 -6.62
C GLY A 481 2.49 -20.13 -6.65
N PHE A 482 2.53 -21.17 -5.82
CA PHE A 482 1.43 -22.13 -5.67
C PHE A 482 0.30 -21.52 -4.85
N GLN A 483 0.62 -20.88 -3.73
CA GLN A 483 -0.36 -20.15 -2.91
C GLN A 483 -1.10 -19.09 -3.73
N GLY A 484 -0.39 -18.35 -4.59
CA GLY A 484 -1.00 -17.37 -5.48
C GLY A 484 -2.00 -17.98 -6.49
N ARG A 485 -1.70 -19.15 -7.05
CA ARG A 485 -2.62 -19.86 -7.96
C ARG A 485 -3.85 -20.39 -7.22
N MET A 486 -3.63 -21.04 -6.07
CA MET A 486 -4.73 -21.55 -5.23
C MET A 486 -5.63 -20.41 -4.76
N PHE A 487 -5.05 -19.26 -4.42
CA PHE A 487 -5.79 -18.04 -4.10
C PHE A 487 -6.66 -17.57 -5.26
N ALA A 488 -6.10 -17.46 -6.46
CA ALA A 488 -6.84 -17.05 -7.65
C ALA A 488 -7.99 -18.02 -7.99
N GLU A 489 -7.76 -19.32 -7.83
CA GLU A 489 -8.76 -20.36 -8.07
C GLU A 489 -9.89 -20.31 -7.02
N MET A 490 -9.56 -20.19 -5.73
CA MET A 490 -10.56 -20.01 -4.67
C MET A 490 -11.38 -18.73 -4.84
N MET A 491 -10.74 -17.62 -5.24
CA MET A 491 -11.43 -16.37 -5.52
C MET A 491 -12.44 -16.52 -6.67
N LYS A 492 -12.07 -17.26 -7.72
CA LYS A 492 -12.94 -17.56 -8.86
C LYS A 492 -14.14 -18.43 -8.47
N GLU A 493 -13.91 -19.49 -7.69
CA GLU A 493 -14.96 -20.39 -7.19
C GLU A 493 -15.95 -19.68 -6.26
N LEU A 494 -15.45 -18.80 -5.39
CA LEU A 494 -16.29 -18.03 -4.46
C LEU A 494 -17.03 -16.86 -5.14
N GLY A 495 -16.76 -16.58 -6.42
CA GLY A 495 -17.39 -15.49 -7.18
C GLY A 495 -17.07 -14.10 -6.60
N ILE A 496 -16.02 -13.97 -5.79
CA ILE A 496 -15.62 -12.71 -5.18
C ILE A 496 -14.86 -11.94 -6.26
N LYS A 497 -15.40 -10.81 -6.72
CA LYS A 497 -14.65 -9.89 -7.59
C LYS A 497 -13.44 -9.39 -6.81
N GLU A 498 -12.29 -9.27 -7.48
CA GLU A 498 -11.11 -8.64 -6.87
C GLU A 498 -11.55 -7.35 -6.21
N ALA A 499 -11.31 -7.23 -4.90
CA ALA A 499 -11.62 -6.01 -4.19
C ALA A 499 -10.91 -4.89 -4.96
N PRO A 500 -11.60 -3.80 -5.36
CA PRO A 500 -10.93 -2.63 -5.84
C PRO A 500 -10.18 -2.07 -4.63
N ILE A 501 -8.99 -2.61 -4.38
CA ILE A 501 -8.00 -1.92 -3.58
C ILE A 501 -7.84 -0.61 -4.35
N GLN A 502 -8.36 0.49 -3.81
CA GLN A 502 -8.14 1.84 -4.32
C GLN A 502 -6.67 2.22 -4.14
N HIS A 503 -5.78 1.45 -4.76
CA HIS A 503 -4.38 1.75 -4.98
C HIS A 503 -4.13 1.63 -6.49
N ALA A 504 -5.00 2.28 -7.29
CA ALA A 504 -4.70 2.63 -8.67
C ALA A 504 -3.82 3.90 -8.70
N HIS A 505 -2.62 3.78 -8.14
CA HIS A 505 -1.45 4.51 -8.64
C HIS A 505 -0.39 3.48 -9.04
N GLY A 506 -0.78 2.63 -9.98
CA GLY A 506 0.01 1.53 -10.50
C GLY A 506 -0.56 1.05 -11.83
N LYS A 507 -0.71 1.95 -12.82
CA LYS A 507 -0.68 1.52 -14.22
C LYS A 507 0.75 1.07 -14.52
N THR A 508 0.98 -0.22 -14.68
CA THR A 508 2.23 -0.70 -15.27
C THR A 508 2.24 -0.43 -16.78
N VAL A 509 3.14 0.48 -17.14
CA VAL A 509 4.03 0.48 -18.31
C VAL A 509 3.38 0.67 -19.69
N ASP A 510 3.50 1.89 -20.21
CA ASP A 510 4.17 2.10 -21.49
C ASP A 510 4.93 3.43 -21.48
N ASP A 511 6.13 3.39 -22.07
CA ASP A 511 7.05 4.49 -22.28
C ASP A 511 6.38 5.78 -22.76
N HIS A 512 6.59 6.91 -22.07
CA HIS A 512 7.18 8.15 -22.62
C HIS A 512 7.10 9.31 -21.60
N LYS A 513 8.28 9.69 -21.09
CA LYS A 513 8.73 11.04 -20.69
C LYS A 513 7.76 11.93 -19.90
N VAL A 514 8.04 12.05 -18.60
CA VAL A 514 7.82 13.28 -17.84
C VAL A 514 8.74 14.37 -18.40
N SER A 515 8.18 15.48 -18.87
CA SER A 515 8.88 16.77 -18.83
C SER A 515 7.91 17.84 -18.35
N ILE A 516 8.08 18.27 -17.10
CA ILE A 516 7.63 19.58 -16.64
C ILE A 516 8.70 20.56 -17.13
N LEU A 517 8.37 21.38 -18.13
CA LEU A 517 9.03 22.66 -18.41
C LEU A 517 8.15 23.47 -19.37
N GLN A 518 7.68 24.60 -18.85
CA GLN A 518 7.16 25.84 -19.48
C GLN A 518 6.69 25.83 -20.96
N PRO A 519 5.57 26.49 -21.28
CA PRO A 519 5.07 26.57 -22.65
C PRO A 519 5.98 27.47 -23.48
N THR A 520 6.80 26.89 -24.34
CA THR A 520 7.54 27.64 -25.36
C THR A 520 6.75 27.65 -26.67
N HIS A 521 6.69 28.84 -27.28
CA HIS A 521 6.02 29.26 -28.52
C HIS A 521 6.17 28.34 -29.76
N HIS A 522 6.96 27.28 -29.67
CA HIS A 522 7.25 26.36 -30.76
C HIS A 522 6.16 25.29 -30.96
N ALA A 523 5.44 24.90 -29.90
CA ALA A 523 4.37 23.88 -29.96
C ALA A 523 3.12 24.38 -30.70
N ILE A 524 2.76 25.66 -30.54
CA ILE A 524 1.62 26.29 -31.21
C ILE A 524 1.83 26.38 -32.74
N LYS A 525 3.08 26.54 -33.19
CA LYS A 525 3.42 26.65 -34.62
C LYS A 525 3.31 25.30 -35.37
N LYS A 526 3.51 24.16 -34.69
CA LYS A 526 3.32 22.82 -35.28
C LYS A 526 1.84 22.44 -35.39
N ILE A 527 1.00 22.90 -34.47
CA ILE A 527 -0.45 22.64 -34.50
C ILE A 527 -1.11 23.42 -35.65
N HIS A 528 -0.73 24.67 -35.89
CA HIS A 528 -1.20 25.44 -37.06
C HIS A 528 -0.77 24.83 -38.41
N HIS A 529 0.42 24.23 -38.49
CA HIS A 529 0.92 23.64 -39.74
C HIS A 529 0.31 22.25 -40.05
N SER A 530 -0.22 21.57 -39.04
CA SER A 530 -0.96 20.30 -39.17
C SER A 530 -2.39 20.54 -39.67
N ILE A 531 -3.06 21.55 -39.12
CA ILE A 531 -4.43 21.94 -39.48
C ILE A 531 -4.48 22.53 -40.90
N ALA A 532 -3.43 23.24 -41.34
CA ALA A 532 -3.32 23.73 -42.72
C ALA A 532 -3.14 22.61 -43.77
N ARG A 533 -2.57 21.46 -43.40
CA ARG A 533 -2.42 20.31 -44.31
C ARG A 533 -3.70 19.49 -44.43
N SER A 534 -4.47 19.34 -43.35
CA SER A 534 -5.72 18.56 -43.37
C SER A 534 -6.86 19.25 -44.14
N MET A 535 -6.83 20.57 -44.31
CA MET A 535 -7.81 21.31 -45.13
C MET A 535 -7.46 21.36 -46.64
N SER A 536 -6.28 20.89 -47.06
CA SER A 536 -5.85 20.94 -48.48
C SER A 536 -5.96 19.62 -49.25
N ALA A 537 -6.30 18.51 -48.58
CA ALA A 537 -6.25 17.15 -49.15
C ALA A 537 -7.62 16.54 -49.46
N GLY A 538 -8.69 17.35 -49.50
CA GLY A 538 -10.04 16.91 -49.86
C GLY A 538 -10.51 17.48 -51.20
N GLY A 539 -10.19 16.81 -52.30
CA GLY A 539 -10.78 17.08 -53.62
C GLY A 539 -10.05 16.42 -54.79
N GLY A 540 -10.64 15.35 -55.37
CA GLY A 540 -10.29 14.88 -56.72
C GLY A 540 -10.14 13.37 -56.94
N THR A 541 -11.27 12.69 -57.13
CA THR A 541 -11.56 11.55 -58.05
C THR A 541 -10.60 11.38 -59.26
N LEU A 542 -10.19 10.18 -59.75
CA LEU A 542 -10.97 9.05 -60.30
C LEU A 542 -10.08 7.80 -60.62
N THR A 543 -10.75 6.62 -60.64
CA THR A 543 -10.52 5.37 -61.44
C THR A 543 -9.41 4.36 -61.09
N GLY A 544 -9.82 3.13 -60.70
CA GLY A 544 -8.97 1.97 -60.27
C GLY A 544 -8.51 1.05 -61.42
N PRO A 545 -8.53 -0.31 -61.32
CA PRO A 545 -8.62 -1.23 -60.17
C PRO A 545 -7.43 -2.25 -60.13
N LEU A 546 -7.07 -2.81 -58.97
CA LEU A 546 -6.52 -4.18 -58.83
C LEU A 546 -6.24 -4.54 -57.35
N GLN A 547 -7.12 -5.40 -56.87
CA GLN A 547 -6.96 -6.49 -55.91
C GLN A 547 -5.52 -7.01 -55.68
N GLU A 548 -5.00 -6.86 -54.45
CA GLU A 548 -4.37 -7.96 -53.67
C GLU A 548 -3.93 -7.50 -52.27
N HIS A 549 -4.09 -8.42 -51.31
CA HIS A 549 -3.62 -8.43 -49.91
C HIS A 549 -4.49 -7.79 -48.81
N ILE A 550 -5.13 -8.73 -48.08
CA ILE A 550 -5.49 -8.74 -46.66
C ILE A 550 -6.75 -7.97 -46.28
N GLN A 551 -7.86 -8.72 -46.22
CA GLN A 551 -8.40 -9.16 -44.91
C GLN A 551 -8.70 -10.65 -44.95
#